data_AF-A0A9P1H026-F1
#
_entry.id   AF-A0A9P1H026-F1
#
_cell.length_a   1.000
_cell.length_b   1.000
_cell.length_c   1.000
_cell.angle_alpha   90.00
_cell.angle_beta   90.00
_cell.angle_gamma   90.00
#
_symmetry.space_group_name_H-M   'P 1'
#
loop_
_entity.id
_entity.type
_entity.pdbx_description
1 polymer ?
#
loop_
_entity_poly.entity_id
_entity_poly.type
_entity_poly.pdbx_seq_one_letter_code
_entity_poly.pdbx_strand_id
1 'polypeptide(L)'
;MQRFNPTQPISTPLFTQESNLEFATRIAKLLARKTQLPAYVGTSLNLSSMGMGGTPEEEMEAFKKVIEVILAKTEHVRQPPPGSETASTTSVKA
;
A
#
# COMPACT_ATOMS: atom_id res chain seq x y z
N MET A 1 3.01 24.24 6.17
CA MET A 1 2.14 23.17 5.62
C MET A 1 3.05 22.18 4.90
N GLN A 2 3.29 20.99 5.46
CA GLN A 2 4.13 19.97 4.79
C GLN A 2 3.46 19.54 3.49
N ARG A 3 4.23 19.58 2.39
CA ARG A 3 3.77 19.11 1.07
C ARG A 3 3.83 17.58 1.06
N PHE A 4 2.74 16.91 0.68
CA PHE A 4 2.71 15.46 0.58
C PHE A 4 3.75 14.97 -0.44
N ASN A 5 4.71 14.16 0.02
CA ASN A 5 5.71 13.53 -0.84
C ASN A 5 5.23 12.11 -1.21
N PRO A 6 4.90 11.83 -2.48
CA PRO A 6 4.43 10.50 -2.91
C PRO A 6 5.43 9.36 -2.69
N THR A 7 6.73 9.69 -2.52
CA THR A 7 7.78 8.70 -2.23
C THR A 7 7.91 8.39 -0.73
N GLN A 8 7.34 9.22 0.14
CA GLN A 8 7.41 9.12 1.59
C GLN A 8 6.00 9.19 2.21
N PRO A 9 5.20 8.10 2.08
CA PRO A 9 3.87 8.07 2.64
C PRO A 9 3.91 8.07 4.17
N ILE A 10 2.97 8.82 4.75
CA ILE A 10 2.70 8.87 6.18
C ILE A 10 1.65 7.80 6.50
N SER A 11 1.76 7.16 7.66
CA SER A 11 0.79 6.18 8.15
C SER A 11 0.33 6.59 9.53
N THR A 12 -0.97 6.49 9.79
CA THR A 12 -1.57 6.75 11.10
C THR A 12 -2.29 5.49 11.55
N PRO A 13 -1.91 4.87 12.68
CA PRO A 13 -2.63 3.72 13.21
C PRO A 13 -4.08 4.08 13.54
N LEU A 14 -5.04 3.33 12.98
CA LEU A 14 -6.47 3.47 13.30
C LEU A 14 -6.90 2.54 14.43
N PHE A 15 -6.31 1.35 14.48
CA PHE A 15 -6.46 0.37 15.55
C PHE A 15 -5.08 -0.20 15.86
N THR A 16 -4.76 -0.35 17.15
CA THR A 16 -3.43 -0.75 17.59
C THR A 16 -3.49 -2.11 18.28
N GLN A 17 -2.78 -3.07 17.71
CA GLN A 17 -2.43 -4.33 18.35
C GLN A 17 -0.91 -4.49 18.23
N GLU A 18 -0.21 -4.53 19.36
CA GLU A 18 1.26 -4.44 19.40
C GLU A 18 1.93 -5.53 18.55
N SER A 19 1.40 -6.75 18.55
CA SER A 19 1.96 -7.90 17.83
C SER A 19 1.96 -7.76 16.31
N ASN A 20 1.22 -6.80 15.72
CA ASN A 20 1.10 -6.66 14.26
C ASN A 20 1.15 -5.21 13.75
N LEU A 21 1.29 -4.23 14.64
CA LEU A 21 1.25 -2.81 14.30
C LEU A 21 2.33 -2.41 13.28
N GLU A 22 3.57 -2.86 13.50
CA GLU A 22 4.68 -2.55 12.60
C GLU A 22 4.47 -3.17 11.22
N PHE A 23 3.99 -4.41 11.19
CA PHE A 23 3.69 -5.13 9.97
C PHE A 23 2.60 -4.43 9.15
N ALA A 24 1.47 -4.09 9.79
CA ALA A 24 0.38 -3.35 9.18
C ALA A 24 0.85 -1.99 8.62
N THR A 25 1.65 -1.27 9.41
CA THR A 25 2.20 0.04 9.03
C THR A 25 3.11 -0.06 7.81
N ARG A 26 3.95 -1.10 7.74
CA ARG A 26 4.83 -1.35 6.58
C ARG A 26 4.03 -1.67 5.32
N ILE A 27 2.98 -2.49 5.43
CA ILE A 27 2.09 -2.78 4.30
C ILE A 27 1.42 -1.50 3.81
N ALA A 28 0.80 -0.73 4.71
CA ALA A 28 0.08 0.50 4.35
C ALA A 28 0.98 1.49 3.61
N LYS A 29 2.18 1.76 4.13
CA LYS A 29 3.16 2.64 3.47
C LYS A 29 3.61 2.10 2.12
N LEU A 30 3.87 0.80 2.01
CA LEU A 30 4.31 0.23 0.74
C LEU A 30 3.21 0.29 -0.32
N LEU A 31 1.98 -0.05 0.04
CA LEU A 31 0.83 0.01 -0.88
C LEU A 31 0.57 1.44 -1.31
N ALA A 32 0.55 2.41 -0.39
CA ALA A 32 0.38 3.82 -0.74
C ALA A 32 1.45 4.30 -1.72
N ARG A 33 2.72 3.93 -1.49
CA ARG A 33 3.82 4.28 -2.40
C ARG A 33 3.69 3.61 -3.78
N LYS A 34 3.28 2.34 -3.84
CA LYS A 34 3.20 1.57 -5.09
C LYS A 34 1.97 1.91 -5.93
N THR A 35 0.86 2.21 -5.28
CA THR A 35 -0.43 2.50 -5.95
C THR A 35 -0.66 3.99 -6.17
N GLN A 36 0.03 4.87 -5.43
CA GLN A 36 -0.23 6.31 -5.42
C GLN A 36 -1.66 6.66 -4.95
N LEU A 37 -2.28 5.76 -4.17
CA LEU A 37 -3.60 5.93 -3.57
C LEU A 37 -3.51 5.82 -2.05
N PRO A 38 -4.43 6.45 -1.29
CA PRO A 38 -4.57 6.18 0.14
C PRO A 38 -4.86 4.69 0.38
N ALA A 39 -4.13 4.06 1.31
CA ALA A 39 -4.27 2.65 1.63
C ALA A 39 -4.68 2.47 3.10
N TYR A 40 -5.78 1.76 3.32
CA TYR A 40 -6.25 1.35 4.65
C TYR A 40 -5.97 -0.14 4.82
N VAL A 41 -5.27 -0.50 5.89
CA VAL A 41 -4.86 -1.88 6.15
C VAL A 41 -5.37 -2.30 7.50
N GLY A 42 -6.19 -3.36 7.50
CA GLY A 42 -6.49 -4.16 8.67
C GLY A 42 -5.77 -5.50 8.54
N THR A 43 -5.20 -5.98 9.64
CA THR A 43 -4.55 -7.31 9.67
C THR A 43 -4.94 -8.04 10.94
N SER A 44 -5.20 -9.33 10.80
CA SER A 44 -5.38 -10.27 11.92
C SER A 44 -4.18 -11.22 12.06
N LEU A 45 -3.12 -11.00 11.30
CA LEU A 45 -1.91 -11.83 11.34
C LEU A 45 -1.13 -11.58 12.62
N ASN A 46 -0.58 -12.65 13.19
CA ASN A 46 0.38 -12.60 14.28
C ASN A 46 1.57 -13.49 13.89
N LEU A 47 2.75 -12.88 13.76
CA LEU A 47 3.97 -13.59 13.33
C LEU A 47 4.81 -14.10 14.51
N SER A 48 4.46 -13.75 15.75
CA SER A 48 5.22 -14.11 16.97
C SER A 48 5.32 -15.61 17.24
N SER A 49 4.50 -16.43 16.56
CA SER A 49 4.46 -17.89 16.73
C SER A 49 4.54 -18.63 15.39
N MET A 50 5.17 -18.05 14.37
CA MET A 50 5.44 -18.75 13.10
C MET A 50 6.44 -19.89 13.29
N GLY A 51 6.52 -20.79 12.31
CA GLY A 51 7.16 -22.11 12.41
C GLY A 51 8.46 -22.17 13.20
N MET A 52 9.46 -21.37 12.82
CA MET A 52 10.78 -21.33 13.50
C MET A 52 10.87 -20.31 14.63
N GLY A 53 9.73 -19.84 15.16
CA GLY A 53 9.66 -18.80 16.18
C GLY A 53 9.53 -17.38 15.63
N GLY A 54 9.09 -17.22 14.37
CA GLY A 54 8.90 -15.89 13.76
C GLY A 54 10.22 -15.19 13.48
N THR A 55 11.15 -15.88 12.81
CA THR A 55 12.43 -15.26 12.46
C THR A 55 12.20 -14.07 11.51
N PRO A 56 13.07 -13.04 11.51
CA PRO A 56 12.93 -11.90 10.61
C PRO A 56 12.86 -12.29 9.12
N GLU A 57 13.50 -13.40 8.74
CA GLU A 57 13.47 -13.97 7.41
C GLU A 57 12.06 -14.49 7.06
N GLU A 58 11.45 -15.27 7.94
CA GLU A 58 10.08 -15.76 7.78
C GLU A 58 9.08 -14.59 7.67
N GLU A 59 9.25 -13.56 8.51
CA GLU A 59 8.41 -12.36 8.44
C GLU A 59 8.56 -11.62 7.11
N MET A 60 9.79 -11.53 6.60
CA MET A 60 10.08 -10.88 5.33
C MET A 60 9.50 -11.66 4.14
N GLU A 61 9.57 -12.99 4.17
CA GLU A 61 8.94 -13.83 3.15
C GLU A 61 7.42 -13.70 3.17
N ALA A 62 6.80 -13.79 4.35
CA ALA A 62 5.37 -13.57 4.51
C ALA A 62 4.95 -12.18 4.01
N PHE A 63 5.72 -11.14 4.38
CA PHE A 63 5.49 -9.77 3.91
C PHE A 63 5.52 -9.69 2.38
N LYS A 64 6.56 -10.24 1.73
CA LYS A 64 6.69 -10.23 0.27
C LYS A 64 5.51 -10.94 -0.39
N LYS A 65 5.13 -12.12 0.10
CA LYS A 65 4.05 -12.92 -0.49
C LYS A 65 2.70 -12.22 -0.38
N VAL A 66 2.39 -11.63 0.77
CA VAL A 66 1.16 -10.87 0.97
C VAL A 66 1.11 -9.67 0.01
N ILE A 67 2.20 -8.91 -0.09
CA ILE A 67 2.27 -7.74 -0.98
C ILE A 67 2.13 -8.13 -2.45
N GLU A 68 2.78 -9.20 -2.89
CA GLU A 68 2.66 -9.73 -4.25
C GLU A 68 1.19 -9.99 -4.62
N VAL A 69 0.46 -10.70 -3.75
CA VAL A 69 -0.96 -11.02 -3.96
C VAL A 69 -1.82 -9.76 -3.96
N ILE A 70 -1.59 -8.82 -3.05
CA ILE A 70 -2.36 -7.57 -3.00
C ILE A 70 -2.13 -6.75 -4.27
N LEU A 71 -0.88 -6.57 -4.70
CA LEU A 71 -0.57 -5.79 -5.89
C LEU A 71 -1.16 -6.42 -7.15
N ALA A 72 -1.08 -7.74 -7.30
CA ALA A 72 -1.72 -8.45 -8.41
C ALA A 72 -3.25 -8.26 -8.40
N LYS A 73 -3.89 -8.35 -7.24
CA LYS A 73 -5.35 -8.14 -7.13
C LYS A 73 -5.78 -6.69 -7.31
N THR A 74 -4.94 -5.71 -7.02
CA THR A 74 -5.26 -4.28 -7.07
C THR A 74 -4.83 -3.59 -8.36
N GLU A 75 -4.24 -4.32 -9.32
CA GLU A 75 -3.75 -3.75 -10.58
C GLU A 75 -4.84 -2.99 -11.37
N HIS A 76 -6.06 -3.51 -11.38
CA HIS A 76 -7.21 -2.88 -12.05
C HIS A 76 -7.62 -1.54 -11.39
N VAL A 77 -7.35 -1.35 -10.09
CA VAL A 77 -7.64 -0.12 -9.34
C VAL A 77 -6.62 0.98 -9.66
N ARG A 78 -5.43 0.60 -10.14
CA ARG A 78 -4.40 1.55 -10.56
C ARG A 78 -4.78 2.29 -11.86
N GLN A 79 -5.68 1.72 -12.67
CA GLN A 79 -6.17 2.43 -13.84
C GLN A 79 -7.01 3.63 -13.37
N PRO A 80 -6.73 4.86 -13.86
CA PRO A 80 -7.69 5.93 -13.68
C PRO A 80 -9.04 5.45 -14.27
N PRO A 81 -10.18 5.85 -13.68
CA PRO A 81 -11.49 5.41 -14.16
C PRO A 81 -11.58 5.67 -15.69
N PRO A 82 -12.07 4.71 -16.49
CA PRO A 82 -12.25 4.91 -17.92
C PRO A 82 -13.23 6.09 -18.12
N GLY A 83 -12.69 7.26 -18.41
CA GLY A 83 -13.45 8.52 -18.49
C GLY A 83 -12.71 9.82 -18.14
N SER A 84 -11.44 9.79 -17.69
CA SER A 84 -10.70 11.03 -17.37
C SER A 84 -9.82 11.59 -18.51
N GLU A 85 -9.90 11.05 -19.72
CA GLU A 85 -9.38 11.70 -20.93
C GLU A 85 -10.54 12.33 -21.69
N THR A 86 -10.72 13.65 -21.56
CA THR A 86 -11.17 14.58 -22.62
C THR A 86 -11.40 15.97 -22.04
N ALA A 87 -10.32 16.73 -21.83
CA ALA A 87 -10.38 18.19 -21.88
C ALA A 87 -8.97 18.79 -21.96
N SER A 88 -8.44 18.92 -23.18
CA SER A 88 -7.52 20.00 -23.55
C SER A 88 -7.45 20.12 -25.08
N THR A 89 -8.52 20.72 -25.60
CA THR A 89 -8.51 21.84 -26.56
C THR A 89 -7.60 21.77 -27.79
N THR A 90 -8.25 21.49 -28.92
CA THR A 90 -7.94 21.95 -30.27
C THR A 90 -7.49 23.41 -30.31
N SER A 91 -6.22 23.67 -30.64
CA SER A 91 -5.80 24.97 -31.17
C SER A 91 -6.14 25.03 -32.66
N VAL A 92 -7.14 25.83 -33.01
CA VAL A 92 -7.41 26.25 -34.38
C VAL A 92 -6.32 27.23 -34.80
N LYS A 93 -5.65 26.91 -35.90
CA LYS A 93 -4.65 27.76 -36.57
C LYS A 93 -5.40 28.88 -37.30
N ALA A 94 -5.04 30.13 -37.00
CA ALA A 94 -5.38 31.30 -37.82
C ALA A 94 -4.16 31.72 -38.63
#